data_AF-A0A238IW00-F1
#
_entry.id   AF-A0A238IW00-F1
#
_cell.length_a   1.000
_cell.length_b   1.000
_cell.length_c   1.000
_cell.angle_alpha   90.00
_cell.angle_beta   90.00
_cell.angle_gamma   90.00
#
_symmetry.space_group_name_H-M   'P 1'
#
loop_
_entity.id
_entity.type
_entity.pdbx_description
1 polymer ?
#
loop_
_entity_poly.entity_id
_entity_poly.type
_entity_poly.pdbx_seq_one_letter_code
_entity_poly.pdbx_strand_id
1 'polypeptide(L)'
;MIEDIEDYFTKGCGRCPRFDTPDCSTRQWHKGLLALRNICQMAGLTETLKWAHPCYMHAGRNIVVFGAFRGTSASASSTPPS
;
A
#
# COMPACT_ATOMS: atom_id res chain seq x y z
N MET A 1 -1.94 -8.47 10.84
CA MET A 1 -1.68 -7.04 10.55
C MET A 1 -0.18 -6.93 10.34
N ILE A 2 0.29 -6.27 9.28
CA ILE A 2 1.73 -6.14 9.00
C ILE A 2 2.35 -5.16 9.99
N GLU A 3 3.51 -5.55 10.53
CA GLU A 3 4.26 -4.79 11.54
C GLU A 3 5.55 -4.21 10.97
N ASP A 4 6.04 -4.79 9.87
CA ASP A 4 7.24 -4.34 9.16
C ASP A 4 6.88 -3.65 7.84
N ILE A 5 7.62 -2.60 7.49
CA ILE A 5 7.46 -1.88 6.23
C ILE A 5 7.90 -2.73 5.04
N GLU A 6 8.93 -3.56 5.19
CA GLU A 6 9.38 -4.52 4.18
C GLU A 6 8.29 -5.52 3.85
N ASP A 7 7.47 -5.94 4.83
CA ASP A 7 6.34 -6.83 4.57
C ASP A 7 5.32 -6.20 3.63
N TYR A 8 5.15 -4.87 3.66
CA TYR A 8 4.26 -4.17 2.72
C TYR A 8 4.75 -4.27 1.27
N PHE A 9 6.07 -4.18 1.05
CA PHE A 9 6.68 -4.24 -0.27
C PHE A 9 6.88 -5.68 -0.77
N THR A 10 7.20 -6.61 0.12
CA THR A 10 7.51 -8.00 -0.22
C THR A 10 6.26 -8.88 -0.27
N LYS A 11 5.47 -8.92 0.82
CA LYS A 11 4.30 -9.79 1.00
C LYS A 11 2.99 -9.10 0.57
N GLY A 12 2.89 -7.79 0.78
CA GLY A 12 1.81 -6.96 0.24
C GLY A 12 0.99 -6.22 1.30
N CYS A 13 -0.19 -5.70 0.95
CA CYS A 13 -0.90 -4.69 1.76
C CYS A 13 -1.40 -5.15 3.15
N GLY A 14 -1.38 -6.46 3.43
CA GLY A 14 -1.86 -7.03 4.71
C GLY A 14 -3.36 -6.87 4.99
N ARG A 15 -4.15 -6.33 4.06
CA ARG A 15 -5.57 -5.97 4.24
C ARG A 15 -6.52 -6.61 3.23
N CYS A 16 -5.98 -7.19 2.15
CA CYS A 16 -6.77 -7.84 1.12
C CYS A 16 -6.70 -9.37 1.27
N PRO A 17 -7.69 -10.12 0.75
CA PRO A 17 -7.67 -11.59 0.76
C PRO A 17 -6.55 -12.19 -0.10
N ARG A 18 -5.83 -11.35 -0.86
CA ARG A 18 -4.74 -11.73 -1.77
C ARG A 18 -3.37 -11.37 -1.19
N PHE A 19 -3.29 -11.20 0.12
CA PHE A 19 -2.03 -10.99 0.81
C PHE A 19 -1.05 -12.15 0.52
N ASP A 20 0.23 -11.84 0.39
CA ASP A 20 1.29 -12.79 0.06
C ASP A 20 1.12 -13.50 -1.29
N THR A 21 0.36 -12.88 -2.20
CA THR A 21 0.18 -13.37 -3.57
C THR A 21 0.51 -12.26 -4.58
N PRO A 22 0.94 -12.61 -5.81
CA PRO A 22 1.23 -11.62 -6.86
C PRO A 22 0.03 -10.76 -7.25
N ASP A 23 -1.19 -11.18 -6.91
CA ASP A 23 -2.45 -10.48 -7.18
C ASP A 23 -2.81 -9.39 -6.16
N CYS A 24 -1.97 -9.19 -5.14
CA CYS A 24 -2.14 -8.11 -4.19
C CYS A 24 -2.02 -6.74 -4.87
N SER A 25 -2.83 -5.76 -4.44
CA SER A 25 -2.79 -4.39 -5.00
C SER A 25 -1.40 -3.75 -4.92
N THR A 26 -0.66 -3.97 -3.84
CA THR A 26 0.72 -3.46 -3.69
C THR A 26 1.69 -4.13 -4.66
N ARG A 27 1.47 -5.40 -5.00
CA ARG A 27 2.31 -6.14 -5.95
C ARG A 27 2.12 -5.60 -7.37
N GLN A 28 0.90 -5.23 -7.75
CA GLN A 28 0.63 -4.57 -9.03
C GLN A 28 1.36 -3.23 -9.16
N TRP A 29 1.39 -2.45 -8.07
CA TRP A 29 2.05 -1.14 -8.03
C TRP A 29 3.51 -1.21 -7.54
N HIS A 30 4.10 -2.40 -7.40
CA HIS A 30 5.38 -2.60 -6.71
C HIS A 30 6.49 -1.71 -7.27
N LYS A 31 6.62 -1.63 -8.59
CA LYS A 31 7.63 -0.78 -9.25
C LYS A 31 7.44 0.70 -8.93
N GLY A 32 6.20 1.19 -8.95
CA GLY A 32 5.87 2.57 -8.61
C GLY A 32 6.10 2.88 -7.14
N LEU A 33 5.72 1.96 -6.25
CA LEU A 33 5.93 2.07 -4.81
C LEU A 33 7.42 2.11 -4.45
N LEU A 34 8.27 1.31 -5.10
CA LEU A 34 9.71 1.36 -4.93
C LEU A 34 10.32 2.68 -5.43
N ALA A 35 9.83 3.20 -6.56
CA ALA A 35 10.28 4.50 -7.07
C ALA A 35 9.91 5.63 -6.10
N LEU A 36 8.68 5.64 -5.59
CA LEU A 36 8.24 6.62 -4.59
C LEU A 36 9.03 6.50 -3.29
N ARG A 37 9.31 5.27 -2.83
CA ARG A 37 10.17 5.00 -1.67
C ARG A 37 11.54 5.64 -1.87
N ASN A 38 12.17 5.42 -3.02
CA ASN A 38 13.47 6.00 -3.34
C ASN A 38 13.45 7.53 -3.33
N ILE A 39 12.43 8.16 -3.93
CA ILE A 39 12.25 9.62 -3.89
C ILE A 39 12.12 10.13 -2.45
N CYS A 40 11.34 9.44 -1.61
CA CYS A 40 11.15 9.83 -0.22
C CYS A 40 12.44 9.70 0.60
N GLN A 41 13.23 8.64 0.36
CA GLN A 41 14.55 8.47 0.96
C GLN A 41 15.52 9.57 0.51
N MET A 42 15.56 9.88 -0.78
CA MET A 42 16.37 10.98 -1.34
C MET A 42 15.97 12.34 -0.76
N ALA A 43 14.69 12.54 -0.47
CA ALA A 43 14.17 13.74 0.17
C ALA A 43 14.46 13.81 1.69
N GLY A 44 15.14 12.81 2.27
CA GLY A 44 15.45 12.77 3.69
C GLY A 44 14.23 12.55 4.59
N LEU A 45 13.19 11.88 4.08
CA LEU A 45 12.02 11.53 4.87
C LEU A 45 12.29 10.26 5.69
N THR A 46 11.79 10.24 6.92
CA THR A 46 11.85 9.07 7.78
C THR A 46 10.76 8.08 7.39
N GLU A 47 11.16 6.86 7.05
CA GLU A 47 10.25 5.74 6.79
C GLU A 47 9.69 5.16 8.08
N THR A 48 8.37 5.07 8.16
CA THR A 48 7.65 4.46 9.29
C THR A 48 6.49 3.62 8.77
N LEU A 49 6.10 2.58 9.50
CA LEU A 49 4.84 1.88 9.23
C LEU A 49 3.77 2.39 10.20
N LYS A 50 2.69 2.98 9.67
CA LYS A 50 1.55 3.42 10.45
C LYS A 50 0.27 2.86 9.87
N TRP A 51 -0.56 2.26 10.72
CA TRP A 51 -1.80 1.61 10.31
C TRP A 51 -1.56 0.60 9.17
N ALA A 52 -0.52 -0.24 9.23
CA ALA A 52 -0.21 -1.17 8.14
C ALA A 52 0.00 -0.50 6.76
N HIS A 53 0.41 0.78 6.73
CA HIS A 53 0.78 1.51 5.52
C HIS A 53 2.13 2.21 5.69
N PRO A 54 2.98 2.24 4.65
CA PRO A 54 4.18 3.06 4.63
C PRO A 54 3.80 4.53 4.79
N CYS A 55 4.37 5.17 5.80
CA CYS A 55 4.21 6.57 6.12
C CYS A 55 5.58 7.22 6.21
N TYR A 56 5.77 8.29 5.45
CA TYR A 56 6.99 9.05 5.39
C TYR A 56 6.82 10.35 6.15
N MET A 57 7.72 10.60 7.08
CA MET A 57 7.64 11.73 8.00
C MET A 57 8.84 12.66 7.85
N HIS A 58 8.62 13.95 8.10
CA HIS A 58 9.69 14.94 8.22
C HIS A 58 9.35 15.90 9.36
N ALA A 59 10.34 16.20 10.22
CA ALA A 59 10.15 17.07 11.38
C ALA A 59 8.92 16.73 12.25
N GLY A 60 8.64 15.44 12.45
CA GLY A 60 7.52 14.96 13.26
C GLY A 60 6.14 15.04 12.60
N ARG A 61 6.04 15.45 11.32
CA ARG A 61 4.78 15.50 10.56
C ARG A 61 4.72 14.39 9.53
N ASN A 62 3.52 13.84 9.30
CA ASN A 62 3.28 12.90 8.22
C ASN A 62 3.23 13.68 6.90
N ILE A 63 4.14 13.37 5.97
CA ILE A 63 4.23 14.04 4.68
C ILE A 63 3.57 13.20 3.59
N VAL A 64 3.86 11.89 3.57
CA VAL A 64 3.34 10.98 2.54
C VAL A 64 2.85 9.69 3.17
N VAL A 65 1.73 9.16 2.67
CA VAL A 65 1.23 7.83 3.01
C VAL A 65 0.96 7.08 1.71
N PHE A 66 1.46 5.85 1.61
CA PHE A 66 1.26 5.03 0.42
C PHE A 66 -0.01 4.20 0.53
N GLY A 67 -0.92 4.41 -0.43
CA GLY A 67 -2.12 3.60 -0.62
C GLY A 67 -2.06 2.86 -1.96
N ALA A 68 -2.01 1.52 -1.92
CA ALA A 68 -2.12 0.71 -3.12
C ALA A 68 -3.58 0.34 -3.37
N PHE A 69 -4.26 1.16 -4.16
CA PHE A 69 -5.63 0.91 -4.56
C PHE A 69 -5.68 0.06 -5.83
N ARG A 70 -6.58 -0.93 -5.85
CA ARG A 70 -6.91 -1.70 -7.05
C ARG A 70 -8.36 -1.41 -7.35
N GLY A 71 -8.60 -0.69 -8.45
CA GLY A 71 -9.94 -0.38 -8.91
C GLY A 71 -10.70 -1.68 -9.19
N THR A 72 -11.64 -2.01 -8.32
CA THR A 72 -12.77 -2.85 -8.72
C THR A 72 -14.03 -2.12 -8.26
N SER A 73 -14.54 -1.25 -9.12
CA SER A 73 -15.97 -0.97 -9.13
C SER A 73 -16.65 -2.14 -9.83
N ALA A 74 -16.62 -3.32 -9.23
CA ALA A 74 -17.63 -4.32 -9.52
C ALA A 74 -18.83 -3.98 -8.65
N SER A 75 -19.57 -2.93 -9.03
CA SER A 75 -20.99 -2.86 -8.69
C SER A 75 -21.69 -3.95 -9.52
N ALA A 76 -21.49 -5.20 -9.14
CA ALA A 76 -22.47 -6.22 -9.47
C ALA A 76 -23.59 -6.05 -8.44
N SER A 77 -24.44 -5.05 -8.66
CA SER A 77 -25.80 -5.09 -8.14
C SER A 77 -26.50 -6.24 -8.87
N SER A 78 -26.25 -7.47 -8.44
CA SER A 78 -27.09 -8.61 -8.77
C SER A 78 -28.36 -8.47 -7.94
N THR A 79 -29.25 -7.57 -8.37
CA THR A 79 -30.66 -7.63 -8.00
C THR A 79 -31.26 -8.75 -8.85
N PRO A 80 -31.70 -9.88 -8.27
CA PRO A 80 -32.42 -10.89 -9.02
C PRO A 80 -33.75 -10.29 -9.52
N PRO A 81 -34.21 -10.61 -10.75
CA PRO A 81 -35.54 -10.21 -11.18
C PRO A 81 -36.60 -10.98 -10.38
N SER A 82 -37.51 -10.25 -9.74
CA SER A 82 -38.79 -10.76 -9.24
C SER A 82 -39.87 -10.56 -10.29
#